data_AF-A0A815C2B6-F1
#
_entry.id   AF-A0A815C2B6-F1
#
_cell.length_a   1.000
_cell.length_b   1.000
_cell.length_c   1.000
_cell.angle_alpha   90.00
_cell.angle_beta   90.00
_cell.angle_gamma   90.00
#
_symmetry.space_group_name_H-M   'P 1'
#
loop_
_entity.id
_entity.type
_entity.pdbx_description
1 polymer ?
#
loop_
_entity_poly.entity_id
_entity_poly.type
_entity_poly.pdbx_seq_one_letter_code
_entity_poly.pdbx_strand_id
1 'polypeptide(L)'
;MCCVCRASIGGEAMTVSSEDCYLLLLKKNVFIPEGARCCSDHVTNRRFKSEAMDKIAPYSIQMKKLNAVDVQLLLSKWQMLYKNKKRFDFDNSQSMSDDEYRALTSLSKSQFDDRIRRLSQSKMRNSSNRSIRTAIAILVCKLRLGLSNQILAILFELPDKKTVSRILESARSALMAEFVLYNLGFSHISRREIIDQHTTNIAKQLMCGNDNDTAVVVIDSTYVYIQVKNN
;
A
#
# COMPACT_ATOMS: atom_id res chain seq x y z
N MET A 1 -16.98 -16.81 31.92
CA MET A 1 -15.64 -16.20 32.03
C MET A 1 -15.25 -15.60 30.69
N CYS A 2 -14.56 -14.46 30.71
CA CYS A 2 -14.04 -13.82 29.51
C CYS A 2 -12.86 -14.60 28.92
N CYS A 3 -12.82 -14.81 27.61
CA CYS A 3 -11.71 -15.50 26.93
C CYS A 3 -10.38 -14.72 26.91
N VAL A 4 -10.40 -13.42 27.24
CA VAL A 4 -9.21 -12.54 27.27
C VAL A 4 -8.69 -12.37 28.70
N CYS A 5 -9.45 -11.67 29.56
CA CYS A 5 -9.01 -11.36 30.94
C CYS A 5 -9.36 -12.44 31.97
N ARG A 6 -10.13 -13.47 31.60
CA ARG A 6 -10.56 -14.58 32.47
C ARG A 6 -11.44 -14.17 33.66
N ALA A 7 -11.80 -12.90 33.78
CA ALA A 7 -12.75 -12.44 34.77
C ALA A 7 -14.12 -13.11 34.61
N SER A 8 -14.80 -13.33 35.74
CA SER A 8 -16.23 -13.65 35.78
C SER A 8 -16.99 -12.53 35.08
N ILE A 9 -17.82 -12.91 34.09
CA ILE A 9 -18.60 -11.93 33.33
C ILE A 9 -19.87 -11.66 34.13
N GLY A 10 -19.90 -10.53 34.84
CA GLY A 10 -21.08 -10.05 35.58
C GLY A 10 -21.98 -9.07 34.81
N GLY A 11 -21.56 -8.62 33.62
CA GLY A 11 -22.28 -7.65 32.78
C GLY A 11 -22.60 -8.18 31.37
N GLU A 12 -22.80 -7.28 30.39
CA GLU A 12 -23.07 -7.62 28.98
C GLU A 12 -21.93 -8.49 28.40
N ALA A 13 -22.19 -9.78 28.25
CA ALA A 13 -21.29 -10.74 27.64
C ALA A 13 -21.53 -10.79 26.13
N MET A 14 -20.49 -10.61 25.32
CA MET A 14 -20.58 -10.82 23.88
C MET A 14 -20.00 -12.18 23.50
N THR A 15 -20.71 -12.94 22.68
CA THR A 15 -20.14 -14.13 22.03
C THR A 15 -19.15 -13.69 20.96
N VAL A 16 -17.94 -14.27 21.00
CA VAL A 16 -16.89 -13.96 20.03
C VAL A 16 -17.36 -14.35 18.63
N SER A 17 -17.16 -13.46 17.65
CA SER A 17 -17.55 -13.72 16.27
C SER A 17 -16.67 -14.82 15.67
N SER A 18 -17.24 -15.61 14.75
CA SER A 18 -16.50 -16.63 14.01
C SER A 18 -15.35 -16.02 13.16
N GLU A 19 -15.50 -14.78 12.72
CA GLU A 19 -14.46 -13.99 12.04
C GLU A 19 -13.26 -13.69 12.98
N ASP A 20 -13.53 -13.30 14.22
CA ASP A 20 -12.50 -12.98 15.21
C ASP A 20 -11.78 -14.23 15.72
N CYS A 21 -12.50 -15.34 15.95
CA CYS A 21 -11.88 -16.64 16.25
C CYS A 21 -10.91 -17.06 15.15
N TYR A 22 -11.28 -16.83 13.89
CA TYR A 22 -10.44 -17.11 12.75
C TYR A 22 -9.21 -16.20 12.69
N LEU A 23 -9.37 -14.89 12.89
CA LEU A 23 -8.25 -13.94 12.91
C LEU A 23 -7.24 -14.27 14.02
N LEU A 24 -7.70 -14.73 15.18
CA LEU A 24 -6.83 -15.19 16.27
C LEU A 24 -6.06 -16.44 15.91
N LEU A 25 -6.71 -17.40 15.26
CA LEU A 25 -6.04 -18.60 14.76
C LEU A 25 -4.93 -18.25 13.77
N LEU A 26 -5.19 -17.33 12.83
CA LEU A 26 -4.19 -16.94 11.84
C LEU A 26 -3.02 -16.14 12.42
N LYS A 27 -3.33 -15.13 13.24
CA LYS A 27 -2.32 -14.18 13.72
C LYS A 27 -1.56 -14.68 14.93
N LYS A 28 -2.19 -15.51 15.77
CA LYS A 28 -1.66 -15.93 17.07
C LYS A 28 -1.57 -17.45 17.22
N ASN A 29 -2.01 -18.23 16.23
CA ASN A 29 -2.10 -19.69 16.33
C ASN A 29 -2.93 -20.16 17.53
N VAL A 30 -3.96 -19.39 17.89
CA VAL A 30 -4.87 -19.69 19.00
C VAL A 30 -6.26 -20.03 18.45
N PHE A 31 -6.71 -21.26 18.71
CA PHE A 31 -8.08 -21.67 18.43
C PHE A 31 -8.99 -21.33 19.61
N ILE A 32 -10.00 -20.48 19.36
CA ILE A 32 -11.06 -20.21 20.34
C ILE A 32 -12.29 -21.06 19.97
N PRO A 33 -12.80 -21.89 20.90
CA PRO A 33 -13.98 -22.71 20.64
C PRO A 33 -15.24 -21.86 20.47
N GLU A 34 -16.21 -22.39 19.74
CA GLU A 34 -17.51 -21.78 19.56
C GLU A 34 -18.22 -21.53 20.91
N GLY A 35 -18.96 -20.43 21.01
CA GLY A 35 -19.61 -20.01 22.25
C GLY A 35 -18.68 -19.38 23.30
N ALA A 36 -17.41 -19.17 22.98
CA ALA A 36 -16.52 -18.35 23.81
C ALA A 36 -17.08 -16.94 23.97
N ARG A 37 -17.00 -16.42 25.20
CA ARG A 37 -17.53 -15.11 25.57
C ARG A 37 -16.41 -14.13 25.91
N CYS A 38 -16.60 -12.87 25.55
CA CYS A 38 -15.71 -11.77 25.86
C CYS A 38 -16.47 -10.66 26.62
N CYS A 39 -15.77 -9.90 27.47
CA CYS A 39 -16.33 -8.69 28.08
C CYS A 39 -16.26 -7.51 27.10
N SER A 40 -17.13 -6.53 27.31
CA SER A 40 -17.19 -5.30 26.51
C SER A 40 -15.87 -4.51 26.48
N ASP A 41 -15.05 -4.58 27.53
CA ASP A 41 -13.78 -3.86 27.63
C ASP A 41 -12.76 -4.21 26.53
N HIS A 42 -12.86 -5.41 25.98
CA HIS A 42 -11.93 -5.96 25.00
C HIS A 42 -12.41 -5.87 23.55
N VAL A 43 -13.61 -5.33 23.36
CA VAL A 43 -14.30 -5.32 22.07
C VAL A 43 -14.70 -3.89 21.71
N THR A 44 -14.51 -3.51 20.46
CA THR A 44 -15.04 -2.28 19.87
C THR A 44 -15.81 -2.66 18.61
N ASN A 45 -17.05 -2.18 18.46
CA ASN A 45 -17.90 -2.50 17.30
C ASN A 45 -18.04 -4.01 17.01
N ARG A 46 -18.22 -4.81 18.07
CA ARG A 46 -18.30 -6.29 18.01
C ARG A 46 -17.05 -7.00 17.46
N ARG A 47 -15.88 -6.33 17.45
CA ARG A 47 -14.58 -6.92 17.09
C ARG A 47 -13.54 -6.71 18.20
N PHE A 48 -12.56 -7.60 18.29
CA PHE A 48 -11.49 -7.43 19.28
C PHE A 48 -10.65 -6.17 19.04
N LYS A 49 -10.31 -5.48 20.14
CA LYS A 49 -9.22 -4.50 20.14
C LYS A 49 -7.88 -5.22 19.91
N SER A 50 -6.94 -4.59 19.21
CA SER A 50 -5.61 -5.20 18.95
C SER A 50 -4.91 -5.61 20.24
N GLU A 51 -4.92 -4.72 21.24
CA GLU A 51 -4.33 -4.95 22.57
C GLU A 51 -4.97 -6.14 23.31
N ALA A 52 -6.26 -6.39 23.06
CA ALA A 52 -6.95 -7.54 23.64
C ALA A 52 -6.50 -8.84 22.99
N MET A 53 -6.35 -8.86 21.66
CA MET A 53 -5.84 -10.04 20.93
C MET A 53 -4.42 -10.41 21.36
N ASP A 54 -3.58 -9.42 21.67
CA ASP A 54 -2.20 -9.66 22.12
C ASP A 54 -2.13 -10.28 23.51
N LYS A 55 -3.14 -10.05 24.36
CA LYS A 55 -3.24 -10.63 25.71
C LYS A 55 -3.77 -12.07 25.70
N ILE A 56 -4.31 -12.54 24.58
CA ILE A 56 -4.83 -13.92 24.48
C ILE A 56 -3.65 -14.88 24.34
N ALA A 57 -3.28 -15.50 25.46
CA ALA A 57 -2.29 -16.57 25.51
C ALA A 57 -2.94 -17.89 25.98
N PRO A 58 -2.67 -19.01 25.31
CA PRO A 58 -3.11 -20.32 25.78
C PRO A 58 -2.42 -20.63 27.12
N TYR A 59 -3.21 -21.02 28.12
CA TYR A 59 -2.68 -21.41 29.45
C TYR A 59 -1.95 -22.76 29.40
N SER A 60 -2.36 -23.64 28.50
CA SER A 60 -1.78 -24.95 28.27
C SER A 60 -2.05 -25.38 26.83
N ILE A 61 -1.16 -26.19 26.26
CA ILE A 61 -1.44 -26.87 25.00
C ILE A 61 -2.48 -27.96 25.32
N GLN A 62 -3.74 -27.69 25.01
CA GLN A 62 -4.81 -28.66 25.18
C GLN A 62 -5.04 -29.42 23.89
N MET A 63 -4.89 -30.75 23.94
CA MET A 63 -5.30 -31.62 22.84
C MET A 63 -6.82 -31.70 22.82
N LYS A 64 -7.45 -30.96 21.91
CA LYS A 64 -8.90 -31.02 21.69
C LYS A 64 -9.18 -31.72 20.37
N LYS A 65 -10.13 -32.67 20.38
CA LYS A 65 -10.65 -33.26 19.15
C LYS A 65 -11.48 -32.20 18.41
N LEU A 66 -11.02 -31.80 17.24
CA LEU A 66 -11.80 -30.98 16.32
C LEU A 66 -12.89 -31.85 15.69
N ASN A 67 -14.10 -31.30 15.57
CA ASN A 67 -15.18 -31.99 14.88
C ASN A 67 -15.09 -31.76 13.35
N ALA A 68 -15.92 -32.45 12.57
CA ALA A 68 -15.90 -32.34 11.11
C ALA A 68 -16.18 -30.90 10.62
N VAL A 69 -17.04 -30.16 11.32
CA VAL A 69 -17.38 -28.76 10.98
C VAL A 69 -16.19 -27.83 11.23
N ASP A 70 -15.47 -28.01 12.34
CA ASP A 70 -14.27 -27.25 12.69
C ASP A 70 -13.19 -27.45 11.61
N VAL A 71 -12.96 -28.71 11.19
CA VAL A 71 -11.99 -29.05 10.16
C VAL A 71 -12.39 -28.47 8.80
N GLN A 72 -13.66 -28.58 8.43
CA GLN A 72 -14.17 -28.02 7.17
C GLN A 72 -14.08 -26.50 7.13
N LEU A 73 -14.37 -25.83 8.24
CA LEU A 73 -14.21 -24.38 8.39
C LEU A 73 -12.74 -23.99 8.25
N LEU A 74 -11.84 -24.70 8.92
CA LEU A 74 -10.41 -24.42 8.88
C LEU A 74 -9.85 -24.62 7.46
N LEU A 75 -10.17 -25.73 6.80
CA LEU A 75 -9.74 -26.01 5.42
C LEU A 75 -10.31 -25.01 4.41
N SER A 76 -11.61 -24.69 4.48
CA SER A 76 -12.22 -23.72 3.55
C SER A 76 -11.63 -22.32 3.71
N LYS A 77 -11.34 -21.90 4.93
CA LYS A 77 -10.69 -20.62 5.19
C LYS A 77 -9.21 -20.61 4.80
N TRP A 78 -8.50 -21.72 4.98
CA TRP A 78 -7.12 -21.87 4.48
C TRP A 78 -7.06 -21.85 2.96
N GLN A 79 -8.01 -22.50 2.29
CA GLN A 79 -8.15 -22.42 0.83
C GLN A 79 -8.39 -20.98 0.36
N MET A 80 -9.18 -20.19 1.09
CA MET A 80 -9.37 -18.77 0.80
C MET A 80 -8.08 -17.97 0.97
N LEU A 81 -7.27 -18.25 1.99
CA LEU A 81 -5.95 -17.61 2.14
C LEU A 81 -5.01 -17.97 1.01
N TYR A 82 -4.96 -19.25 0.64
CA TYR A 82 -4.07 -19.72 -0.41
C TYR A 82 -4.47 -19.18 -1.79
N LYS A 83 -5.78 -19.06 -2.05
CA LYS A 83 -6.30 -18.49 -3.30
C LYS A 83 -6.17 -16.97 -3.38
N ASN A 84 -6.15 -16.26 -2.25
CA ASN A 84 -6.14 -14.79 -2.22
C ASN A 84 -4.79 -14.19 -1.84
N LYS A 85 -3.73 -15.00 -1.63
CA LYS A 85 -2.41 -14.48 -1.32
C LYS A 85 -1.69 -14.04 -2.59
N LYS A 86 -2.13 -12.92 -3.16
CA LYS A 86 -1.28 -12.13 -4.05
C LYS A 86 -0.05 -11.71 -3.27
N ARG A 87 1.15 -12.08 -3.74
CA ARG A 87 2.40 -11.74 -3.04
C ARG A 87 2.61 -10.21 -2.95
N PHE A 88 2.14 -9.47 -3.96
CA PHE A 88 2.24 -8.01 -4.04
C PHE A 88 0.86 -7.39 -4.22
N ASP A 89 0.05 -7.44 -3.16
CA ASP A 89 -1.29 -6.85 -3.16
C ASP A 89 -1.26 -5.41 -2.66
N PHE A 90 -1.14 -4.45 -3.56
CA PHE A 90 -1.18 -3.05 -3.16
C PHE A 90 -2.58 -2.60 -2.72
N ASP A 91 -3.66 -3.33 -3.04
CA ASP A 91 -5.03 -2.95 -2.68
C ASP A 91 -5.37 -3.26 -1.21
N ASN A 92 -4.64 -4.17 -0.58
CA ASN A 92 -4.78 -4.51 0.83
C ASN A 92 -3.65 -3.88 1.67
N SER A 93 -3.99 -2.95 2.57
CA SER A 93 -3.02 -2.25 3.43
C SER A 93 -2.25 -3.15 4.41
N GLN A 94 -2.74 -4.36 4.66
CA GLN A 94 -2.16 -5.37 5.54
C GLN A 94 -1.31 -6.42 4.80
N SER A 95 -1.26 -6.37 3.46
CA SER A 95 -0.58 -7.41 2.66
C SER A 95 0.94 -7.35 2.75
N MET A 96 1.50 -6.15 2.90
CA MET A 96 2.94 -5.86 2.88
C MET A 96 3.28 -4.90 4.00
N SER A 97 4.50 -4.96 4.52
CA SER A 97 5.11 -4.04 5.49
C SER A 97 5.55 -2.71 4.85
N ASP A 98 5.89 -1.70 5.67
CA ASP A 98 6.42 -0.43 5.14
C ASP A 98 7.78 -0.63 4.44
N ASP A 99 8.61 -1.53 4.95
CA ASP A 99 9.91 -1.88 4.36
C ASP A 99 9.75 -2.52 2.98
N GLU A 100 8.79 -3.42 2.81
CA GLU A 100 8.45 -3.99 1.50
C GLU A 100 7.95 -2.92 0.53
N TYR A 101 7.10 -1.99 0.99
CA TYR A 101 6.67 -0.84 0.19
C TYR A 101 7.86 0.00 -0.28
N ARG A 102 8.82 0.30 0.60
CA ARG A 102 10.02 1.07 0.27
C ARG A 102 10.95 0.31 -0.67
N ALA A 103 11.13 -0.98 -0.47
CA ALA A 103 11.96 -1.81 -1.35
C ALA A 103 11.40 -1.80 -2.79
N LEU A 104 10.08 -1.93 -2.93
CA LEU A 104 9.41 -2.02 -4.23
C LEU A 104 9.24 -0.65 -4.90
N THR A 105 8.85 0.37 -4.13
CA THR A 105 8.37 1.65 -4.68
C THR A 105 9.19 2.88 -4.30
N SER A 106 10.21 2.72 -3.45
CA SER A 106 10.94 3.79 -2.75
C SER A 106 10.09 4.71 -1.86
N LEU A 107 8.82 4.38 -1.65
CA LEU A 107 7.88 5.15 -0.85
C LEU A 107 7.41 4.33 0.36
N SER A 108 7.19 5.01 1.48
CA SER A 108 6.38 4.44 2.57
C SER A 108 4.93 4.26 2.14
N LYS A 109 4.17 3.46 2.89
CA LYS A 109 2.73 3.27 2.68
C LYS A 109 1.97 4.59 2.65
N SER A 110 2.22 5.47 3.63
CA SER A 110 1.52 6.75 3.74
C SER A 110 1.84 7.69 2.58
N GLN A 111 3.10 7.74 2.13
CA GLN A 111 3.50 8.51 0.95
C GLN A 111 2.88 7.96 -0.34
N PHE A 112 2.79 6.63 -0.44
CA PHE A 112 2.14 5.99 -1.58
C PHE A 112 0.64 6.30 -1.60
N ASP A 113 -0.05 6.19 -0.46
CA ASP A 113 -1.47 6.56 -0.31
C ASP A 113 -1.75 8.00 -0.72
N ASP A 114 -0.90 8.91 -0.27
CA ASP A 114 -1.02 10.33 -0.57
C ASP A 114 -0.88 10.63 -2.07
N ARG A 115 0.03 9.95 -2.76
CA ARG A 115 0.16 10.03 -4.23
C ARG A 115 -1.07 9.45 -4.94
N ILE A 116 -1.59 8.32 -4.48
CA ILE A 116 -2.80 7.72 -5.07
C ILE A 116 -3.99 8.64 -4.90
N ARG A 117 -4.17 9.30 -3.74
CA ARG A 117 -5.26 10.25 -3.53
C ARG A 117 -5.24 11.38 -4.56
N ARG A 118 -4.06 11.96 -4.84
CA ARG A 118 -3.90 12.97 -5.90
C ARG A 118 -4.27 12.45 -7.29
N LEU A 119 -3.99 11.18 -7.57
CA LEU A 119 -4.27 10.52 -8.87
C LEU A 119 -5.68 9.92 -8.97
N SER A 120 -6.42 9.81 -7.87
CA SER A 120 -7.74 9.18 -7.85
C SER A 120 -8.81 10.05 -8.54
N GLN A 121 -8.47 11.30 -8.86
CA GLN A 121 -9.27 12.20 -9.71
C GLN A 121 -9.07 11.92 -11.21
N SER A 122 -8.23 10.94 -11.56
CA SER A 122 -7.84 10.71 -12.95
C SER A 122 -8.85 9.98 -13.81
N LYS A 123 -8.68 10.10 -15.13
CA LYS A 123 -9.40 9.30 -16.13
C LYS A 123 -9.05 7.81 -16.13
N MET A 124 -8.11 7.34 -15.28
CA MET A 124 -7.83 5.92 -15.17
C MET A 124 -9.01 5.19 -14.54
N ARG A 125 -9.46 4.13 -15.20
CA ARG A 125 -10.50 3.24 -14.66
C ARG A 125 -9.85 2.01 -14.04
N ASN A 126 -10.46 1.52 -12.97
CA ASN A 126 -10.22 0.14 -12.53
C ASN A 126 -10.62 -0.81 -13.66
N SER A 127 -9.90 -1.93 -13.81
CA SER A 127 -10.26 -3.01 -14.72
C SER A 127 -10.46 -4.31 -13.95
N SER A 128 -11.01 -5.32 -14.61
CA SER A 128 -11.18 -6.66 -14.01
C SER A 128 -9.87 -7.25 -13.50
N ASN A 129 -8.74 -6.87 -14.09
CA ASN A 129 -7.43 -7.46 -13.77
C ASN A 129 -6.60 -6.61 -12.81
N ARG A 130 -6.99 -5.34 -12.54
CA ARG A 130 -6.22 -4.45 -11.67
C ARG A 130 -7.00 -3.22 -11.20
N SER A 131 -6.62 -2.71 -10.04
CA SER A 131 -6.99 -1.36 -9.61
C SER A 131 -6.09 -0.27 -10.22
N ILE A 132 -6.48 0.99 -10.07
CA ILE A 132 -5.61 2.15 -10.33
C ILE A 132 -4.35 2.06 -9.45
N ARG A 133 -4.53 1.72 -8.17
CA ARG A 133 -3.48 1.61 -7.18
C ARG A 133 -2.40 0.59 -7.59
N THR A 134 -2.84 -0.59 -8.01
CA THR A 134 -1.96 -1.64 -8.52
C THR A 134 -1.24 -1.23 -9.81
N ALA A 135 -1.87 -0.46 -10.71
CA ALA A 135 -1.17 0.04 -11.90
C ALA A 135 -0.05 1.03 -11.60
N ILE A 136 -0.32 1.99 -10.70
CA ILE A 136 0.70 2.93 -10.26
C ILE A 136 1.82 2.17 -9.54
N ALA A 137 1.49 1.17 -8.71
CA ALA A 137 2.49 0.32 -8.09
C ALA A 137 3.39 -0.39 -9.13
N ILE A 138 2.80 -1.01 -10.15
CA ILE A 138 3.56 -1.67 -11.24
C ILE A 138 4.52 -0.69 -11.92
N LEU A 139 4.05 0.53 -12.21
CA LEU A 139 4.87 1.55 -12.86
C LEU A 139 6.03 2.00 -11.96
N VAL A 140 5.76 2.34 -10.69
CA VAL A 140 6.79 2.78 -9.76
C VAL A 140 7.79 1.66 -9.48
N CYS A 141 7.33 0.41 -9.33
CA CYS A 141 8.20 -0.77 -9.23
C CYS A 141 9.11 -0.91 -10.45
N LYS A 142 8.57 -0.71 -11.66
CA LYS A 142 9.38 -0.76 -12.89
C LYS A 142 10.46 0.31 -12.90
N LEU A 143 10.11 1.55 -12.55
CA LEU A 143 11.05 2.66 -12.52
C LEU A 143 12.13 2.48 -11.44
N ARG A 144 11.74 1.94 -10.28
CA ARG A 144 12.65 1.72 -9.14
C ARG A 144 13.62 0.56 -9.36
N LEU A 145 13.11 -0.57 -9.86
CA LEU A 145 13.84 -1.84 -9.90
C LEU A 145 14.34 -2.21 -11.30
N GLY A 146 13.96 -1.49 -12.35
CA GLY A 146 14.38 -1.79 -13.72
C GLY A 146 13.86 -3.12 -14.27
N LEU A 147 12.78 -3.66 -13.71
CA LEU A 147 12.30 -5.01 -14.05
C LEU A 147 11.70 -5.09 -15.46
N SER A 148 11.90 -6.26 -16.09
CA SER A 148 11.28 -6.57 -17.38
C SER A 148 9.76 -6.76 -17.21
N ASN A 149 8.99 -6.52 -18.29
CA ASN A 149 7.54 -6.70 -18.26
C ASN A 149 7.13 -8.15 -17.96
N GLN A 150 7.99 -9.12 -18.30
CA GLN A 150 7.74 -10.52 -18.00
C GLN A 150 7.89 -10.81 -16.49
N ILE A 151 8.92 -10.28 -15.84
CA ILE A 151 9.07 -10.41 -14.39
C ILE A 151 7.93 -9.71 -13.66
N LEU A 152 7.55 -8.51 -14.09
CA LEU A 152 6.40 -7.80 -13.51
C LEU A 152 5.09 -8.59 -13.67
N ALA A 153 4.89 -9.27 -14.81
CA ALA A 153 3.70 -10.11 -14.99
C ALA A 153 3.67 -11.27 -13.98
N ILE A 154 4.82 -11.89 -13.72
CA ILE A 154 4.95 -12.96 -12.71
C ILE A 154 4.69 -12.43 -11.30
N LEU A 155 5.34 -11.31 -10.92
CA LEU A 155 5.22 -10.75 -9.57
C LEU A 155 3.79 -10.31 -9.25
N PHE A 156 3.12 -9.63 -10.20
CA PHE A 156 1.77 -9.12 -10.00
C PHE A 156 0.66 -10.09 -10.45
N GLU A 157 1.02 -11.34 -10.78
CA GLU A 157 0.08 -12.38 -11.22
C GLU A 157 -0.82 -11.93 -12.39
N LEU A 158 -0.21 -11.22 -13.35
CA LEU A 158 -0.88 -10.75 -14.55
C LEU A 158 -0.75 -11.78 -15.69
N PRO A 159 -1.72 -11.85 -16.61
CA PRO A 159 -1.76 -12.90 -17.63
C PRO A 159 -0.51 -12.95 -18.51
N ASP A 160 0.04 -11.78 -18.88
CA ASP A 160 1.13 -11.70 -19.86
C ASP A 160 1.84 -10.33 -19.87
N LYS A 161 3.01 -10.27 -20.54
CA LYS A 161 3.83 -9.06 -20.67
C LYS A 161 3.17 -7.92 -21.46
N LYS A 162 2.25 -8.22 -22.39
CA LYS A 162 1.50 -7.20 -23.15
C LYS A 162 0.47 -6.54 -22.24
N THR A 163 -0.15 -7.30 -21.34
CA THR A 163 -1.02 -6.76 -20.30
C THR A 163 -0.27 -5.77 -19.41
N VAL A 164 0.93 -6.13 -18.93
CA VAL A 164 1.81 -5.17 -18.21
C VAL A 164 2.10 -3.92 -19.05
N SER A 165 2.44 -4.07 -20.32
CA SER A 165 2.73 -2.93 -21.21
C SER A 165 1.55 -1.95 -21.30
N ARG A 166 0.32 -2.45 -21.46
CA ARG A 166 -0.90 -1.62 -21.49
C ARG A 166 -1.16 -0.92 -20.16
N ILE A 167 -0.88 -1.62 -19.04
CA ILE A 167 -1.01 -1.05 -17.70
C ILE A 167 -0.03 0.12 -17.51
N LEU A 168 1.24 -0.09 -17.88
CA LEU A 168 2.29 0.93 -17.80
C LEU A 168 1.95 2.15 -18.64
N GLU A 169 1.47 1.96 -19.87
CA GLU A 169 1.09 3.07 -20.74
C GLU A 169 -0.08 3.87 -20.17
N SER A 170 -1.11 3.19 -19.64
CA SER A 170 -2.23 3.85 -18.97
C SER A 170 -1.79 4.63 -17.73
N ALA A 171 -0.92 4.04 -16.88
CA ALA A 171 -0.40 4.69 -15.68
C ALA A 171 0.47 5.90 -16.03
N ARG A 172 1.33 5.77 -17.05
CA ARG A 172 2.22 6.83 -17.53
C ARG A 172 1.43 8.02 -18.06
N SER A 173 0.44 7.77 -18.92
CA SER A 173 -0.41 8.82 -19.49
C SER A 173 -1.18 9.59 -18.42
N ALA A 174 -1.69 8.91 -17.40
CA ALA A 174 -2.38 9.56 -16.29
C ALA A 174 -1.44 10.42 -15.43
N LEU A 175 -0.26 9.90 -15.10
CA LEU A 175 0.76 10.67 -14.39
C LEU A 175 1.21 11.89 -15.19
N MET A 176 1.39 11.77 -16.51
CA MET A 176 1.77 12.90 -17.35
C MET A 176 0.70 14.00 -17.35
N ALA A 177 -0.58 13.63 -17.42
CA ALA A 177 -1.68 14.58 -17.46
C ALA A 177 -1.94 15.27 -16.11
N GLU A 178 -1.76 14.57 -14.99
CA GLU A 178 -2.31 15.02 -13.70
C GLU A 178 -1.27 15.11 -12.57
N PHE A 179 -0.12 14.47 -12.71
CA PHE A 179 0.98 14.63 -11.77
C PHE A 179 2.04 15.56 -12.32
N VAL A 180 2.59 15.26 -13.49
CA VAL A 180 3.70 16.02 -14.08
C VAL A 180 3.28 17.46 -14.33
N LEU A 181 2.14 17.70 -14.96
CA LEU A 181 1.67 19.06 -15.25
C LEU A 181 1.65 19.98 -14.01
N TYR A 182 1.24 19.45 -12.86
CA TYR A 182 1.03 20.22 -11.63
C TYR A 182 2.16 20.11 -10.61
N ASN A 183 3.15 19.24 -10.82
CA ASN A 183 4.23 19.01 -9.83
C ASN A 183 5.64 19.04 -10.43
N LEU A 184 5.78 18.96 -11.76
CA LEU A 184 7.09 18.87 -12.44
C LEU A 184 7.17 19.65 -13.76
N GLY A 185 6.05 20.05 -14.35
CA GLY A 185 5.99 20.77 -15.63
C GLY A 185 6.19 22.27 -15.44
N PHE A 186 6.65 23.01 -16.45
CA PHE A 186 7.02 24.44 -16.29
C PHE A 186 5.92 25.34 -15.68
N SER A 187 4.65 24.94 -15.77
CA SER A 187 3.51 25.66 -15.20
C SER A 187 3.31 25.46 -13.70
N HIS A 188 4.01 24.51 -13.07
CA HIS A 188 3.80 24.17 -11.65
C HIS A 188 4.40 25.19 -10.66
N ILE A 189 5.31 26.05 -11.13
CA ILE A 189 6.01 27.01 -10.29
C ILE A 189 6.10 28.36 -11.02
N SER A 190 5.81 29.45 -10.31
CA SER A 190 5.88 30.79 -10.90
C SER A 190 7.30 31.35 -10.88
N ARG A 191 7.62 32.29 -11.79
CA ARG A 191 8.93 32.99 -11.78
C ARG A 191 9.22 33.63 -10.42
N ARG A 192 8.22 34.29 -9.81
CA ARG A 192 8.38 34.94 -8.50
C ARG A 192 8.72 33.92 -7.41
N GLU A 193 8.01 32.80 -7.41
CA GLU A 193 8.26 31.71 -6.46
C GLU A 193 9.66 31.11 -6.63
N ILE A 194 10.18 31.01 -7.85
CA ILE A 194 11.59 30.63 -8.10
C ILE A 194 12.56 31.65 -7.48
N ILE A 195 12.32 32.95 -7.67
CA ILE A 195 13.19 34.03 -7.18
C ILE A 195 13.16 34.10 -5.64
N ASP A 196 11.98 33.93 -5.06
CA ASP A 196 11.72 34.14 -3.63
C ASP A 196 12.07 32.90 -2.80
N GLN A 197 11.80 31.69 -3.30
CA GLN A 197 11.90 30.45 -2.52
C GLN A 197 13.01 29.50 -3.00
N HIS A 198 13.45 29.60 -4.26
CA HIS A 198 14.39 28.63 -4.85
C HIS A 198 15.71 29.24 -5.34
N THR A 199 15.85 30.57 -5.32
CA THR A 199 17.10 31.26 -5.68
C THR A 199 17.80 31.75 -4.41
N THR A 200 18.88 31.10 -4.03
CA THR A 200 19.64 31.45 -2.81
C THR A 200 20.35 32.79 -2.96
N ASN A 201 20.58 33.50 -1.85
CA ASN A 201 21.34 34.75 -1.85
C ASN A 201 22.76 34.58 -2.43
N ILE A 202 23.38 33.42 -2.21
CA ILE A 202 24.67 33.07 -2.78
C ILE A 202 24.60 33.03 -4.32
N ALA A 203 23.58 32.37 -4.88
CA ALA A 203 23.38 32.33 -6.32
C ALA A 203 23.13 33.73 -6.92
N LYS A 204 22.36 34.59 -6.22
CA LYS A 204 22.11 35.98 -6.63
C LYS A 204 23.40 36.81 -6.67
N GLN A 205 24.25 36.68 -5.65
CA GLN A 205 25.53 37.37 -5.58
C GLN A 205 26.49 36.93 -6.69
N LEU A 206 26.59 35.62 -6.93
CA LEU A 206 27.54 35.06 -7.89
C LEU A 206 27.11 35.24 -9.35
N MET A 207 25.83 35.06 -9.65
CA MET A 207 25.33 34.96 -11.03
C MET A 207 24.53 36.18 -11.50
N CYS A 208 24.00 36.98 -10.57
CA CYS A 208 23.04 38.05 -10.89
C CYS A 208 23.55 39.44 -10.50
N GLY A 209 24.76 39.57 -9.95
CA GLY A 209 25.31 40.88 -9.56
C GLY A 209 24.46 41.62 -8.52
N ASN A 210 23.80 40.89 -7.61
CA ASN A 210 22.81 41.39 -6.64
C ASN A 210 21.47 41.88 -7.24
N ASP A 211 21.17 41.58 -8.50
CA ASP A 211 19.82 41.76 -9.00
C ASP A 211 18.84 40.77 -8.34
N ASN A 212 17.82 41.32 -7.68
CA ASN A 212 16.82 40.56 -6.95
C ASN A 212 15.67 40.07 -7.83
N ASP A 213 15.56 40.49 -9.10
CA ASP A 213 14.49 40.04 -10.03
C ASP A 213 14.98 38.99 -11.04
N THR A 214 16.15 38.40 -10.81
CA THR A 214 16.70 37.35 -11.66
C THR A 214 16.49 35.96 -11.05
N ALA A 215 15.83 35.08 -11.82
CA ALA A 215 15.68 33.67 -11.48
C ALA A 215 16.92 32.89 -11.96
N VAL A 216 17.50 32.09 -11.07
CA VAL A 216 18.60 31.17 -11.41
C VAL A 216 18.05 29.76 -11.54
N VAL A 217 18.24 29.14 -12.71
CA VAL A 217 17.75 27.78 -12.99
C VAL A 217 18.93 26.89 -13.34
N VAL A 218 19.02 25.74 -12.65
CA VAL A 218 19.97 24.68 -12.98
C VAL A 218 19.22 23.60 -13.74
N ILE A 219 19.55 23.45 -15.02
CA ILE A 219 18.92 22.44 -15.88
C ILE A 219 19.90 21.28 -16.03
N ASP A 220 19.65 20.20 -15.28
CA ASP A 220 20.35 18.94 -15.51
C ASP A 220 19.90 18.34 -16.86
N SER A 221 20.85 18.22 -17.79
CA SER A 221 20.60 17.79 -19.17
C SER A 221 20.71 16.27 -19.36
N THR A 222 20.80 15.48 -18.29
CA THR A 222 21.07 14.03 -18.33
C THR A 222 20.13 13.22 -19.25
N TYR A 223 18.93 13.75 -19.57
CA TYR A 223 17.98 13.12 -20.51
C TYR A 223 17.50 14.04 -21.64
N VAL A 224 18.22 15.13 -21.92
CA VAL A 224 17.91 15.99 -23.06
C VAL A 224 18.32 15.26 -24.34
N TYR A 225 17.33 14.86 -25.13
CA TYR A 225 17.57 14.22 -26.42
C TYR A 225 18.10 15.26 -27.40
N ILE A 226 19.42 15.27 -27.61
CA ILE A 226 20.03 16.09 -28.66
C ILE A 226 19.87 15.33 -29.97
N GLN A 227 18.95 15.80 -30.81
CA GLN A 227 18.81 15.28 -32.17
C GLN A 227 20.07 15.65 -32.96
N VAL A 228 21.01 14.70 -33.06
CA VAL A 228 22.13 14.84 -33.99
C VAL A 228 21.53 14.76 -35.41
N LYS A 229 21.78 15.80 -36.21
CA LYS A 229 21.36 15.79 -37.63
C LYS A 229 21.92 14.54 -38.30
N ASN A 230 21.06 13.70 -38.85
CA ASN A 230 21.46 12.71 -39.84
C ASN A 230 21.56 13.43 -41.19
N ASN A 231 22.76 13.44 -41.78
CA ASN A 231 22.96 13.78 -43.20
C ASN A 231 22.47 12.63 -44.08
#